data_AF-A0A8J7LHB8-F1
#
_entry.id   AF-A0A8J7LHB8-F1
#
_cell.length_a   1.000
_cell.length_b   1.000
_cell.length_c   1.000
_cell.angle_alpha   90.00
_cell.angle_beta   90.00
_cell.angle_gamma   90.00
#
_symmetry.space_group_name_H-M   'P 1'
#
loop_
_entity.id
_entity.type
_entity.pdbx_description
1 polymer ?
#
loop_
_entity_poly.entity_id
_entity_poly.type
_entity_poly.pdbx_seq_one_letter_code
_entity_poly.pdbx_strand_id
1 'polypeptide(L)'
;MKHNYFMQRLSTVGRWMATTLFCLLAIAFVWQGAFFSNTSAMANPATNSVLLADAGNEVKGKASEDAGRAKGFIEETKDKVKQAANKNAAKVDDATDNGSYLGRKAQRDAARIQQRADEDASRTKEAVDNTKNVVEKAVDNIKDAFSK
;
A
#
# COMPACT_ATOMS: atom_id res chain seq x y z
N MET A 1 -7.84 -42.15 -18.46
CA MET A 1 -8.58 -40.90 -18.14
C MET A 1 -7.96 -40.22 -16.93
N LYS A 2 -7.12 -39.18 -17.10
CA LYS A 2 -6.42 -38.52 -15.97
C LYS A 2 -6.04 -37.03 -16.21
N HIS A 3 -6.91 -36.26 -16.88
CA HIS A 3 -6.70 -34.81 -17.10
C HIS A 3 -7.61 -33.87 -16.29
N ASN A 4 -8.53 -34.39 -15.47
CA ASN A 4 -9.59 -33.56 -14.85
C ASN A 4 -9.20 -32.81 -13.57
N TYR A 5 -8.07 -33.11 -12.93
CA TYR A 5 -7.72 -32.49 -11.64
C TYR A 5 -7.05 -31.12 -11.80
N PHE A 6 -6.22 -30.95 -12.82
CA PHE A 6 -5.52 -29.68 -13.08
C PHE A 6 -6.48 -28.60 -13.59
N MET A 7 -7.44 -28.95 -14.46
CA MET A 7 -8.45 -28.01 -14.96
C MET A 7 -9.41 -27.56 -13.85
N GLN A 8 -9.79 -28.44 -12.92
CA GLN A 8 -10.61 -28.05 -11.76
C GLN A 8 -9.88 -27.07 -10.83
N ARG A 9 -8.58 -27.27 -10.59
CA ARG A 9 -7.79 -26.34 -9.77
C ARG A 9 -7.58 -25.01 -10.49
N LEU A 10 -7.32 -25.01 -11.79
CA LEU A 10 -7.21 -23.79 -12.59
C LEU A 10 -8.53 -22.99 -12.58
N SER A 11 -9.66 -23.67 -12.73
CA SER A 11 -10.99 -23.05 -12.67
C SER A 11 -11.28 -22.50 -11.27
N THR A 12 -10.89 -23.21 -10.22
CA THR A 12 -11.08 -22.76 -8.83
C THR A 12 -10.23 -21.52 -8.51
N VAL A 13 -8.96 -21.51 -8.96
CA VAL A 13 -8.06 -20.36 -8.80
C VAL A 13 -8.53 -19.19 -9.66
N GLY A 14 -8.96 -19.44 -10.89
CA GLY A 14 -9.52 -18.41 -11.77
C GLY A 14 -10.77 -17.76 -11.19
N ARG A 15 -11.67 -18.54 -10.58
CA ARG A 15 -12.86 -18.01 -9.89
C ARG A 15 -12.49 -17.17 -8.67
N TRP A 16 -11.46 -17.57 -7.92
CA TRP A 16 -10.97 -16.78 -6.78
C TRP A 16 -10.33 -15.46 -7.24
N MET A 17 -9.50 -15.51 -8.28
CA MET A 17 -8.88 -14.32 -8.89
C MET A 17 -9.92 -13.37 -9.49
N ALA A 18 -10.96 -13.89 -10.14
CA ALA A 18 -12.05 -13.07 -10.66
C ALA A 18 -12.85 -12.41 -9.54
N THR A 19 -13.05 -13.12 -8.41
CA THR A 19 -13.77 -12.57 -7.26
C THR A 19 -12.95 -11.48 -6.56
N THR A 20 -11.64 -11.67 -6.38
CA THR A 20 -10.77 -10.63 -5.83
C THR A 20 -10.63 -9.44 -6.77
N LEU A 21 -10.48 -9.64 -8.08
CA LEU A 21 -10.50 -8.56 -9.07
C LEU A 21 -11.84 -7.81 -9.06
N PHE A 22 -12.97 -8.52 -8.98
CA PHE A 22 -14.28 -7.90 -8.89
C PHE A 22 -14.46 -7.11 -7.58
N CYS A 23 -13.99 -7.61 -6.45
CA CYS A 23 -14.01 -6.87 -5.18
C CYS A 23 -13.10 -5.64 -5.21
N LEU A 24 -11.90 -5.74 -5.78
CA LEU A 24 -10.99 -4.61 -5.95
C LEU A 24 -11.57 -3.57 -6.92
N LEU A 25 -12.20 -4.01 -8.02
CA LEU A 25 -12.93 -3.15 -8.95
C LEU A 25 -14.16 -2.53 -8.30
N ALA A 26 -14.90 -3.25 -7.47
CA ALA A 26 -16.05 -2.73 -6.75
C ALA A 26 -15.63 -1.70 -5.70
N ILE A 27 -14.52 -1.92 -4.98
CA ILE A 27 -13.98 -0.92 -4.05
C ILE A 27 -13.48 0.32 -4.82
N ALA A 28 -12.84 0.13 -5.96
CA ALA A 28 -12.44 1.22 -6.85
C ALA A 28 -13.66 1.95 -7.45
N PHE A 29 -14.72 1.23 -7.83
CA PHE A 29 -15.97 1.81 -8.38
C PHE A 29 -16.87 2.42 -7.31
N VAL A 30 -16.81 1.99 -6.06
CA VAL A 30 -17.51 2.64 -4.94
C VAL A 30 -16.82 3.95 -4.59
N TRP A 31 -15.49 4.01 -4.71
CA TRP A 31 -14.74 5.27 -4.66
C TRP A 31 -15.12 6.18 -5.83
N GLN A 32 -15.32 5.65 -7.04
CA GLN A 32 -15.79 6.43 -8.20
C GLN A 32 -17.30 6.75 -8.17
N GLY A 33 -18.12 5.92 -7.52
CA GLY A 33 -19.58 5.93 -7.58
C GLY A 33 -20.23 6.95 -6.65
N ALA A 34 -19.52 7.43 -5.63
CA ALA A 34 -19.94 8.56 -4.82
C ALA A 34 -19.80 9.93 -5.53
N PHE A 35 -19.21 9.97 -6.73
CA PHE A 35 -19.00 11.21 -7.50
C PHE A 35 -19.97 11.42 -8.68
N PHE A 36 -20.82 10.44 -9.02
CA PHE A 36 -21.70 10.53 -10.21
C PHE A 36 -23.15 11.00 -9.92
N SER A 37 -23.51 11.33 -8.68
CA SER A 37 -24.87 11.77 -8.34
C SER A 37 -25.16 13.26 -8.58
N ASN A 38 -24.23 14.03 -9.14
CA ASN A 38 -24.45 15.44 -9.50
C ASN A 38 -24.02 15.80 -10.94
N THR A 39 -24.16 14.86 -11.90
CA THR A 39 -23.94 15.15 -13.34
C THR A 39 -25.19 15.73 -14.00
N SER A 40 -25.70 16.84 -13.43
CA SER A 40 -26.77 17.62 -14.05
C SER A 40 -26.34 19.09 -14.07
N ALA A 41 -25.60 19.45 -15.13
CA ALA A 41 -25.30 20.80 -15.63
C ALA A 41 -23.83 21.24 -15.53
N MET A 42 -22.96 20.77 -16.42
CA MET A 42 -21.71 21.48 -16.73
C MET A 42 -21.33 21.38 -18.21
N ALA A 43 -22.18 21.93 -19.07
CA ALA A 43 -21.84 22.29 -20.44
C ALA A 43 -21.33 23.74 -20.50
N ASN A 44 -20.20 24.02 -19.82
CA ASN A 44 -19.44 25.25 -20.06
C ASN A 44 -17.94 24.97 -19.92
N PRO A 45 -17.16 24.99 -21.03
CA PRO A 45 -15.75 24.62 -21.03
C PRO A 45 -14.88 25.53 -20.15
N ALA A 46 -15.26 26.79 -19.91
CA ALA A 46 -14.48 27.73 -19.09
C ALA A 46 -14.63 27.48 -17.57
N THR A 47 -15.75 26.93 -17.12
CA THR A 47 -15.97 26.61 -15.69
C THR A 47 -15.45 25.21 -15.35
N ASN A 48 -15.40 24.31 -16.34
CA ASN A 48 -14.85 22.97 -16.17
C ASN A 48 -13.34 22.99 -15.91
N SER A 49 -12.59 23.87 -16.57
CA SER A 49 -11.12 23.95 -16.42
C SER A 49 -10.68 24.45 -15.04
N VAL A 50 -11.38 25.42 -14.45
CA VAL A 50 -11.09 25.92 -13.09
C VAL A 50 -11.51 24.90 -12.03
N LEU A 51 -12.66 24.25 -12.17
CA LEU A 51 -13.12 23.21 -11.24
C LEU A 51 -12.20 21.97 -11.29
N LEU A 52 -11.74 21.55 -12.48
CA LEU A 52 -10.80 20.44 -12.65
C LEU A 52 -9.40 20.78 -12.10
N ALA A 53 -8.96 22.02 -12.22
CA ALA A 53 -7.68 22.45 -11.66
C ALA A 53 -7.70 22.44 -10.12
N ASP A 54 -8.79 22.91 -9.51
CA ASP A 54 -8.96 22.93 -8.05
C ASP A 54 -9.12 21.51 -7.48
N ALA A 55 -9.95 20.68 -8.14
CA ALA A 55 -10.10 19.26 -7.80
C ALA A 55 -8.79 18.47 -7.99
N GLY A 56 -8.01 18.76 -9.03
CA GLY A 56 -6.70 18.15 -9.25
C GLY A 56 -5.71 18.49 -8.14
N ASN A 57 -5.69 19.75 -7.70
CA ASN A 57 -4.83 20.18 -6.61
C ASN A 57 -5.24 19.53 -5.27
N GLU A 58 -6.54 19.39 -5.00
CA GLU A 58 -7.06 18.69 -3.82
C GLU A 58 -6.67 17.20 -3.83
N VAL A 59 -6.79 16.51 -4.97
CA VAL A 59 -6.41 15.10 -5.11
C VAL A 59 -4.91 14.90 -4.90
N LYS A 60 -4.06 15.79 -5.43
CA LYS A 60 -2.61 15.74 -5.16
C LYS A 60 -2.30 15.99 -3.69
N GLY A 61 -3.00 16.94 -3.06
CA GLY A 61 -2.90 17.22 -1.63
C GLY A 61 -3.21 15.98 -0.79
N LYS A 62 -4.37 15.34 -1.03
CA LYS A 62 -4.77 14.10 -0.35
C LYS A 62 -3.81 12.94 -0.60
N ALA A 63 -3.37 12.75 -1.85
CA ALA A 63 -2.39 11.71 -2.17
C ALA A 63 -1.06 11.91 -1.41
N SER A 64 -0.62 13.16 -1.26
CA SER A 64 0.59 13.47 -0.49
C SER A 64 0.38 13.29 1.03
N GLU A 65 -0.79 13.64 1.55
CA GLU A 65 -1.15 13.43 2.96
C GLU A 65 -1.23 11.94 3.30
N ASP A 66 -1.94 11.16 2.48
CA ASP A 66 -2.07 9.72 2.65
C ASP A 66 -0.74 8.98 2.49
N ALA A 67 0.09 9.40 1.53
CA ALA A 67 1.46 8.90 1.40
C ALA A 67 2.28 9.20 2.67
N GLY A 68 2.17 10.41 3.22
CA GLY A 68 2.81 10.79 4.48
C GLY A 68 2.36 9.92 5.65
N ARG A 69 1.04 9.72 5.80
CA ARG A 69 0.46 8.85 6.84
C ARG A 69 0.91 7.40 6.70
N ALA A 70 0.92 6.86 5.48
CA ALA A 70 1.38 5.50 5.21
C ALA A 70 2.86 5.33 5.59
N LYS A 71 3.72 6.31 5.24
CA LYS A 71 5.13 6.32 5.65
C LYS A 71 5.32 6.38 7.15
N GLY A 72 4.49 7.14 7.87
CA GLY A 72 4.48 7.18 9.33
C GLY A 72 4.14 5.81 9.93
N PHE A 73 3.07 5.17 9.44
CA PHE A 73 2.68 3.83 9.87
C PHE A 73 3.77 2.77 9.60
N ILE A 74 4.45 2.86 8.45
CA ILE A 74 5.58 1.97 8.11
C ILE A 74 6.73 2.15 9.12
N GLU A 75 7.04 3.39 9.50
CA GLU A 75 8.07 3.69 10.49
C GLU A 75 7.71 3.14 11.88
N GLU A 76 6.47 3.36 12.33
CA GLU A 76 5.99 2.81 13.61
C GLU A 76 6.01 1.28 13.62
N THR A 77 5.63 0.65 12.50
CA THR A 77 5.63 -0.81 12.37
C THR A 77 7.06 -1.34 12.42
N LYS A 78 7.99 -0.70 11.71
CA LYS A 78 9.41 -1.02 11.78
C LYS A 78 9.92 -0.99 13.22
N ASP A 79 9.63 0.08 13.95
CA ASP A 79 10.09 0.24 15.33
C ASP A 79 9.48 -0.80 16.27
N LYS A 80 8.19 -1.12 16.11
CA LYS A 80 7.53 -2.21 16.84
C LYS A 80 8.17 -3.56 16.56
N VAL A 81 8.51 -3.86 15.30
CA VAL A 81 9.19 -5.11 14.92
C VAL A 81 10.58 -5.19 15.57
N LYS A 82 11.35 -4.09 15.52
CA LYS A 82 12.66 -4.00 16.18
C LYS A 82 12.56 -4.22 17.69
N GLN A 83 11.59 -3.57 18.33
CA GLN A 83 11.35 -3.71 19.76
C GLN A 83 10.94 -5.14 20.13
N ALA A 84 10.03 -5.76 19.36
CA ALA A 84 9.60 -7.13 19.58
C ALA A 84 10.77 -8.12 19.42
N ALA A 85 11.62 -7.93 18.40
CA ALA A 85 12.80 -8.75 18.19
C ALA A 85 13.77 -8.68 19.38
N ASN A 86 14.07 -7.47 19.87
CA ASN A 86 14.90 -7.27 21.05
C ASN A 86 14.31 -7.88 22.31
N LYS A 87 13.02 -7.67 22.54
CA LYS A 87 12.32 -8.22 23.71
C LYS A 87 12.33 -9.74 23.72
N ASN A 88 12.13 -10.36 22.55
CA ASN A 88 12.19 -11.81 22.42
C ASN A 88 13.61 -12.33 22.62
N ALA A 89 14.63 -11.66 22.08
CA ALA A 89 16.02 -12.04 22.32
C ALA A 89 16.40 -11.93 23.80
N ALA A 90 16.06 -10.83 24.46
CA ALA A 90 16.29 -10.65 25.89
C ALA A 90 15.58 -11.72 26.72
N LYS A 91 14.31 -12.02 26.41
CA LYS A 91 13.56 -13.08 27.11
C LYS A 91 14.19 -14.47 26.95
N VAL A 92 14.74 -14.77 25.78
CA VAL A 92 15.45 -16.04 25.56
C VAL A 92 16.78 -16.07 26.32
N ASP A 93 17.49 -14.95 26.34
CA ASP A 93 18.76 -14.82 27.07
C ASP A 93 18.56 -14.91 28.59
N ASP A 94 17.47 -14.35 29.13
CA ASP A 94 17.08 -14.47 30.55
C ASP A 94 16.58 -15.88 30.91
N ALA A 95 15.87 -16.54 29.99
CA ALA A 95 15.32 -17.88 30.19
C ALA A 95 16.37 -18.99 30.02
N THR A 96 17.56 -18.64 29.55
CA THR A 96 18.70 -19.56 29.46
C THR A 96 19.81 -19.04 30.35
N ASP A 97 20.82 -19.86 30.67
CA ASP A 97 22.02 -19.31 31.32
C ASP A 97 22.62 -18.26 30.38
N ASN A 98 22.69 -17.02 30.88
CA ASN A 98 23.10 -15.83 30.13
C ASN A 98 24.38 -16.11 29.32
N GLY A 99 24.33 -15.94 28.00
CA GLY A 99 25.44 -16.29 27.10
C GLY A 99 25.44 -17.72 26.53
N SER A 100 24.41 -18.51 26.81
CA SER A 100 24.16 -19.81 26.18
C SER A 100 24.14 -19.72 24.64
N TYR A 101 24.30 -20.86 23.96
CA TYR A 101 24.17 -20.94 22.50
C TYR A 101 22.82 -20.39 22.00
N LEU A 102 21.74 -20.65 22.75
CA LEU A 102 20.39 -20.19 22.41
C LEU A 102 20.25 -18.67 22.59
N GLY A 103 20.76 -18.10 23.68
CA GLY A 103 20.77 -16.64 23.90
C GLY A 103 21.54 -15.90 22.80
N ARG A 104 22.76 -16.36 22.48
CA ARG A 104 23.57 -15.79 21.38
C ARG A 104 22.91 -15.93 20.01
N LYS A 105 22.19 -17.04 19.77
CA LYS A 105 21.42 -17.19 18.53
C LYS A 105 20.26 -16.19 18.47
N ALA A 106 19.52 -16.04 19.56
CA ALA A 106 18.40 -15.11 19.63
C ALA A 106 18.83 -13.66 19.41
N GLN A 107 19.98 -13.24 19.96
CA GLN A 107 20.55 -11.92 19.70
C GLN A 107 20.92 -11.72 18.21
N ARG A 108 21.55 -12.72 17.57
CA ARG A 108 21.86 -12.66 16.13
C ARG A 108 20.60 -12.60 15.27
N ASP A 109 19.59 -13.37 15.62
CA ASP A 109 18.31 -13.37 14.91
C ASP A 109 17.60 -12.02 15.08
N ALA A 110 17.63 -11.43 16.28
CA ALA A 110 17.09 -10.09 16.50
C ALA A 110 17.80 -9.03 15.67
N ALA A 111 19.13 -9.03 15.61
CA ALA A 111 19.90 -8.10 14.78
C ALA A 111 19.54 -8.24 13.28
N ARG A 112 19.37 -9.48 12.80
CA ARG A 112 18.93 -9.74 11.42
C ARG A 112 17.51 -9.23 11.16
N ILE A 113 16.60 -9.40 12.11
CA ILE A 113 15.23 -8.91 12.00
C ILE A 113 15.22 -7.38 11.96
N GLN A 114 16.03 -6.72 12.79
CA GLN A 114 16.14 -5.26 12.78
C GLN A 114 16.63 -4.73 11.42
N GLN A 115 17.68 -5.34 10.86
CA GLN A 115 18.20 -4.98 9.54
C GLN A 115 17.12 -5.15 8.46
N ARG A 116 16.42 -6.30 8.45
CA ARG A 116 15.33 -6.54 7.49
C ARG A 116 14.18 -5.57 7.67
N ALA A 117 13.85 -5.19 8.91
CA ALA A 117 12.81 -4.20 9.16
C ALA A 117 13.19 -2.84 8.56
N ASP A 118 14.45 -2.41 8.63
CA ASP A 118 14.92 -1.19 7.95
C ASP A 118 14.83 -1.31 6.42
N GLU A 119 15.31 -2.42 5.86
CA GLU A 119 15.28 -2.66 4.41
C GLU A 119 13.84 -2.69 3.88
N ASP A 120 12.96 -3.45 4.53
CA ASP A 120 11.56 -3.59 4.13
C ASP A 120 10.79 -2.28 4.31
N ALA A 121 11.04 -1.53 5.40
CA ALA A 121 10.46 -0.21 5.58
C ALA A 121 10.89 0.75 4.46
N SER A 122 12.18 0.77 4.13
CA SER A 122 12.70 1.62 3.03
C SER A 122 12.03 1.28 1.70
N ARG A 123 11.99 -0.01 1.34
CA ARG A 123 11.38 -0.49 0.09
C ARG A 123 9.89 -0.16 0.02
N THR A 124 9.18 -0.26 1.15
CA THR A 124 7.74 0.03 1.21
C THR A 124 7.49 1.53 1.12
N LYS A 125 8.32 2.38 1.74
CA LYS A 125 8.25 3.84 1.60
C LYS A 125 8.50 4.28 0.14
N GLU A 126 9.43 3.63 -0.55
CA GLU A 126 9.68 3.87 -1.97
C GLU A 126 8.48 3.49 -2.84
N ALA A 127 7.83 2.36 -2.56
CA ALA A 127 6.60 1.97 -3.26
C ALA A 127 5.49 3.02 -3.05
N VAL A 128 5.34 3.56 -1.84
CA VAL A 128 4.40 4.64 -1.54
C VAL A 128 4.71 5.90 -2.34
N ASP A 129 5.99 6.29 -2.45
CA ASP A 129 6.39 7.43 -3.29
C ASP A 129 6.09 7.21 -4.77
N ASN A 130 6.37 6.02 -5.28
CA ASN A 130 6.08 5.68 -6.66
C ASN A 130 4.57 5.76 -6.95
N THR A 131 3.73 5.24 -6.05
CA THR A 131 2.27 5.37 -6.18
C THR A 131 1.83 6.83 -6.17
N LYS A 132 2.35 7.64 -5.24
CA LYS A 132 2.08 9.09 -5.20
C LYS A 132 2.43 9.75 -6.54
N ASN A 133 3.64 9.51 -7.05
CA ASN A 133 4.10 10.09 -8.32
C ASN A 133 3.22 9.69 -9.51
N VAL A 134 2.74 8.44 -9.55
CA VAL A 134 1.81 7.98 -10.60
C VAL A 134 0.48 8.70 -10.51
N VAL A 135 -0.07 8.89 -9.31
CA VAL A 135 -1.31 9.64 -9.10
C VAL A 135 -1.14 11.10 -9.51
N GLU A 136 -0.04 11.75 -9.11
CA GLU A 136 0.24 13.14 -9.49
C GLU A 136 0.35 13.31 -11.01
N LYS A 137 1.05 12.39 -11.69
CA LYS A 137 1.14 12.38 -13.17
C LYS A 137 -0.21 12.16 -13.85
N ALA A 138 -1.05 11.28 -13.31
CA ALA A 138 -2.39 11.06 -13.86
C ALA A 138 -3.23 12.34 -13.75
N VAL A 139 -3.16 13.04 -12.61
CA VAL A 139 -3.84 14.32 -12.42
C VAL A 139 -3.30 15.39 -13.38
N ASP A 140 -1.98 15.49 -13.57
CA ASP A 140 -1.39 16.45 -14.51
C ASP A 140 -1.79 16.17 -15.96
N ASN A 141 -1.76 14.90 -16.38
CA ASN A 141 -2.18 14.53 -17.73
C ASN A 141 -3.65 14.88 -18.01
N ILE A 142 -4.53 14.69 -17.01
CA ILE A 142 -5.94 15.11 -17.10
C ILE A 142 -6.02 16.63 -17.22
N LYS A 143 -5.32 17.37 -16.36
CA LYS A 143 -5.29 18.84 -16.39
C LYS A 143 -4.83 19.37 -17.75
N ASP A 144 -3.75 18.81 -18.30
CA ASP A 144 -3.20 19.22 -19.60
C ASP A 144 -4.17 18.93 -20.76
N ALA A 145 -4.88 17.80 -20.71
CA ALA A 145 -5.87 17.45 -21.73
C ALA A 145 -7.08 18.40 -21.75
N PHE A 146 -7.46 18.96 -20.59
CA PHE A 146 -8.58 19.91 -20.45
C PHE A 146 -8.16 21.39 -20.48
N SER A 147 -6.86 21.68 -20.47
CA SER A 147 -6.31 23.04 -20.59
C SER A 147 -5.89 23.40 -22.03
N LYS A 148 -6.05 22.46 -22.97
CA LYS A 148 -5.98 22.67 -24.42
C LYS A 148 -7.37 22.79 -25.01
#